data_AF-W5LXB1-F1
#
_entry.id   AF-W5LXB1-F1
#
_cell.length_a   1.000
_cell.length_b   1.000
_cell.length_c   1.000
_cell.angle_alpha   90.00
_cell.angle_beta   90.00
_cell.angle_gamma   90.00
#
_symmetry.space_group_name_H-M   'P 1'
#
loop_
_entity.id
_entity.type
_entity.pdbx_description
1 polymer ?
#
loop_
_entity_poly.entity_id
_entity_poly.type
_entity_poly.pdbx_seq_one_letter_code
_entity_poly.pdbx_strand_id
1 'polypeptide(L)' 'MELEEAKQLVRDAIVAGIFCDLGSGSNVDLCVITAGGVEYLRAYDQPGQKGRK' A
#
# COMPACT_ATOMS: atom_id res chain seq x y z
N MET A 1 3.27 -3.51 -18.12
CA MET A 1 3.13 -2.75 -16.87
C MET A 1 4.53 -2.47 -16.36
N GLU A 2 4.84 -1.20 -16.14
CA GLU A 2 6.10 -0.81 -15.52
C GLU A 2 6.02 -0.93 -14.00
N LEU A 3 7.17 -0.97 -13.33
CA LEU A 3 7.25 -1.21 -11.88
C LEU A 3 6.46 -0.17 -11.06
N GLU A 4 6.50 1.10 -11.44
CA GLU A 4 5.75 2.16 -10.74
C GLU A 4 4.23 2.05 -10.99
N GLU A 5 3.83 1.68 -12.20
CA GLU A 5 2.42 1.43 -12.53
C GLU A 5 1.88 0.24 -11.73
N ALA A 6 2.67 -0.82 -11.59
CA ALA A 6 2.33 -1.98 -10.77
C ALA A 6 2.21 -1.63 -9.28
N LYS A 7 3.15 -0.83 -8.73
CA LYS A 7 3.05 -0.33 -7.35
C LYS A 7 1.77 0.47 -7.14
N GLN A 8 1.45 1.37 -8.05
CA GLN A 8 0.25 2.20 -7.96
C GLN A 8 -1.03 1.36 -8.02
N LEU A 9 -1.11 0.40 -8.95
CA LEU A 9 -2.27 -0.49 -9.07
C LEU A 9 -2.49 -1.29 -7.78
N VAL A 10 -1.44 -1.87 -7.22
CA VAL A 10 -1.52 -2.66 -5.98
C VAL A 10 -1.89 -1.77 -4.80
N ARG A 11 -1.31 -0.57 -4.72
CA ARG A 11 -1.67 0.42 -3.70
C ARG A 11 -3.16 0.76 -3.79
N ASP A 12 -3.68 1.06 -4.96
CA ASP A 12 -5.09 1.44 -5.14
C ASP A 12 -6.04 0.30 -4.77
N ALA A 13 -5.68 -0.96 -5.08
CA ALA A 13 -6.44 -2.13 -4.66
C ALA A 13 -6.48 -2.30 -3.12
N ILE A 14 -5.34 -2.10 -2.44
CA ILE A 14 -5.27 -2.18 -0.97
C ILE A 14 -6.06 -1.03 -0.33
N VAL A 15 -5.90 0.18 -0.85
CA VAL A 15 -6.64 1.37 -0.38
C VAL A 15 -8.15 1.18 -0.53
N ALA A 16 -8.61 0.59 -1.64
CA ALA A 16 -10.01 0.24 -1.82
C ALA A 16 -10.50 -0.74 -0.73
N GLY A 17 -9.70 -1.76 -0.39
CA GLY A 17 -9.98 -2.66 0.73
C GLY A 17 -10.09 -1.93 2.07
N ILE A 18 -9.11 -1.05 2.37
CA ILE A 18 -9.10 -0.24 3.59
C ILE A 18 -10.37 0.61 3.74
N PHE A 19 -10.88 1.21 2.65
CA PHE A 19 -12.07 2.06 2.72
C PHE A 19 -13.40 1.30 2.62
N CYS A 20 -13.40 0.09 2.08
CA CYS A 20 -14.62 -0.68 1.84
C CYS A 20 -14.84 -1.84 2.84
N ASP A 21 -13.86 -2.16 3.68
CA ASP A 21 -13.95 -3.23 4.68
C ASP A 21 -13.60 -2.71 6.10
N LEU A 22 -14.48 -2.95 7.06
CA LEU A 22 -14.30 -2.52 8.46
C LEU A 22 -13.18 -3.29 9.19
N GLY A 23 -12.84 -4.48 8.70
CA GLY A 23 -11.71 -5.27 9.22
C GLY A 23 -10.34 -4.77 8.73
N SER A 24 -10.34 -3.87 7.75
CA SER A 24 -9.14 -3.37 7.08
C SER A 24 -8.86 -1.91 7.47
N GLY A 25 -7.59 -1.51 7.53
CA GLY A 25 -7.23 -0.17 7.96
C GLY A 25 -5.73 0.09 8.07
N SER A 26 -5.38 1.26 8.58
CA SER A 26 -4.00 1.69 8.84
C SER A 26 -3.22 2.06 7.57
N ASN A 27 -2.11 1.37 7.27
CA ASN A 27 -1.15 1.77 6.23
C ASN A 27 -1.11 0.76 5.09
N VAL A 28 -0.62 1.20 3.94
CA VAL A 28 -0.25 0.33 2.81
C VAL A 28 1.23 0.03 2.89
N ASP A 29 1.58 -1.25 2.93
CA ASP A 29 2.96 -1.74 2.82
C ASP A 29 3.14 -2.45 1.48
N LEU A 30 4.28 -2.25 0.81
CA LEU A 30 4.63 -2.95 -0.42
C LEU A 30 5.93 -3.76 -0.25
N CYS A 31 5.98 -4.92 -0.92
CA CYS A 31 7.19 -5.72 -1.04
C CYS A 31 7.44 -5.94 -2.54
N VAL A 32 8.53 -5.37 -3.04
CA VAL A 32 8.90 -5.44 -4.46
C VAL A 32 9.99 -6.50 -4.61
N ILE A 33 9.71 -7.53 -5.40
CA ILE A 33 10.63 -8.63 -5.65
C ILE A 33 11.03 -8.57 -7.12
N THR A 34 12.32 -8.40 -7.38
CA THR A 34 12.91 -8.39 -8.72
C THR A 34 14.02 -9.44 -8.80
N ALA A 35 14.53 -9.69 -10.01
CA ALA A 35 15.72 -10.54 -10.17
C ALA A 35 16.97 -9.99 -9.44
N GLY A 36 17.01 -8.67 -9.18
CA GLY A 36 18.11 -8.01 -8.46
C GLY A 36 17.99 -8.06 -6.94
N GLY A 37 16.86 -8.52 -6.40
CA GLY A 37 16.64 -8.61 -4.96
C GLY A 37 15.24 -8.16 -4.52
N VAL A 38 15.11 -7.94 -3.21
CA VAL A 38 13.85 -7.60 -2.54
C VAL A 38 13.95 -6.23 -1.89
N GLU A 39 12.94 -5.41 -2.09
CA GLU A 39 12.77 -4.11 -1.45
C GLU A 39 11.48 -4.10 -0.62
N TYR A 40 11.60 -3.75 0.67
CA TYR A 40 10.47 -3.63 1.58
C TYR A 40 10.13 -2.15 1.81
N LEU A 41 8.95 -1.75 1.37
CA LEU A 41 8.42 -0.39 1.49
C LEU A 41 7.34 -0.37 2.58
N ARG A 42 7.76 -0.12 3.82
CA ARG A 42 6.85 0.01 4.97
C ARG A 42 6.24 1.41 5.01
N ALA A 43 4.95 1.49 5.30
CA ALA A 43 4.17 2.72 5.24
C ALA A 43 4.35 3.48 3.92
N TYR A 44 4.37 2.74 2.81
CA TYR A 44 4.43 3.30 1.46
C TYR A 44 3.31 4.34 1.24
N ASP A 45 2.13 4.08 1.80
CA ASP A 45 1.06 5.05 1.87
C ASP A 45 0.29 4.98 3.21
N GLN A 46 -0.28 6.11 3.62
CA GLN A 46 -1.06 6.28 4.85
C GLN A 46 -2.40 6.94 4.51
N PRO A 47 -3.37 6.17 3.98
CA PRO A 47 -4.66 6.72 3.52
C PRO A 47 -5.53 7.26 4.66
N GLY A 48 -5.34 6.74 5.88
CA GLY A 48 -6.03 7.21 7.08
C GLY A 48 -5.12 8.05 7.97
N GLN A 49 -5.56 9.25 8.36
CA GLN A 49 -4.89 10.04 9.39
C GLN A 49 -5.58 9.85 10.75
N LYS A 50 -4.77 9.73 11.81
CA LYS A 50 -5.29 9.67 13.17
C LYS A 50 -5.89 11.04 13.54
N GLY A 51 -7.13 11.03 14.03
CA GLY A 51 -7.79 12.23 14.54
C GLY A 51 -6.98 12.88 15.66
N ARG A 52 -6.89 14.21 15.63
CA ARG A 52 -6.28 14.99 16.73
C ARG A 52 -7.28 15.06 17.89
N LYS A 53 -6.74 14.99 19.12
CA LYS A 53 -7.53 15.11 20.35
C LYS A 53 -7.88 16.56 20.64
#